data_AF-A0A2N5W0M3-F1
#
_entry.id   AF-A0A2N5W0M3-F1
#
_cell.length_a   1.000
_cell.length_b   1.000
_cell.length_c   1.000
_cell.angle_alpha   90.00
_cell.angle_beta   90.00
_cell.angle_gamma   90.00
#
_symmetry.space_group_name_H-M   'P 1'
#
loop_
_entity.id
_entity.type
_entity.pdbx_description
1 polymer ?
#
loop_
_entity_poly.entity_id
_entity_poly.type
_entity_poly.pdbx_seq_one_letter_code
_entity_poly.pdbx_strand_id
1 'polypeptide(L)'
;MIVGAYLTHNNLSAKMKPSIAAFVGSLDWTMLKYTPAVGVQPLLEPSDEDGRPQSQEPIQLFRTLLTELLEKWKKNNLVKKFPKKMIIFRDGVSDGEFTQVLESEFKAAKAAVEKLAGAPNQCKITYKVCVKK
;
A
#
# COMPACT_ATOMS: atom_id res chain seq x y z
N MET A 1 -7.21 11.94 -3.65
CA MET A 1 -6.04 11.17 -4.12
C MET A 1 -6.51 9.79 -4.54
N ILE A 2 -6.04 9.30 -5.68
CA ILE A 2 -6.22 7.92 -6.12
C ILE A 2 -4.88 7.20 -5.96
N VAL A 3 -4.92 5.99 -5.41
CA VAL A 3 -3.74 5.14 -5.22
C VAL A 3 -4.02 3.78 -5.82
N GLY A 4 -3.08 3.25 -6.60
CA GLY A 4 -3.00 1.84 -6.97
C GLY A 4 -1.89 1.17 -6.20
N ALA A 5 -2.12 -0.03 -5.69
CA ALA A 5 -1.16 -0.84 -4.95
C ALA A 5 -1.18 -2.28 -5.46
N TYR A 6 0.01 -2.84 -5.65
CA TYR A 6 0.21 -4.22 -6.10
C TYR A 6 1.43 -4.82 -5.42
N LEU A 7 1.37 -6.10 -5.11
CA LEU A 7 2.49 -6.89 -4.61
C LEU A 7 2.74 -8.01 -5.60
N THR A 8 3.99 -8.14 -6.06
CA THR A 8 4.39 -9.24 -6.93
C THR A 8 5.34 -10.18 -6.20
N HIS A 9 5.06 -11.47 -6.34
CA HIS A 9 5.91 -12.56 -5.87
C HIS A 9 6.75 -13.10 -7.03
N ASN A 10 8.03 -13.39 -6.78
CA ASN A 10 8.92 -13.98 -7.77
C ASN A 10 8.86 -15.51 -7.71
N ASN A 11 8.10 -16.15 -8.60
CA ASN A 11 7.91 -17.61 -8.63
C ASN A 11 9.06 -18.42 -9.28
N LEU A 12 10.25 -17.84 -9.41
CA LEU A 12 11.40 -18.47 -10.09
C LEU A 12 12.32 -19.20 -9.09
N SER A 13 12.10 -20.52 -8.96
CA SER A 13 12.94 -21.61 -8.38
C SER A 13 13.41 -21.49 -6.91
N ALA A 14 13.08 -22.52 -6.12
CA ALA A 14 13.65 -23.12 -4.87
C ALA A 14 14.35 -22.28 -3.77
N LYS A 15 14.75 -21.03 -4.00
CA LYS A 15 15.26 -20.12 -2.97
C LYS A 15 14.30 -18.94 -2.86
N MET A 16 13.67 -18.84 -1.70
CA MET A 16 12.82 -17.74 -1.26
C MET A 16 13.39 -16.39 -1.73
N LYS A 17 12.69 -15.70 -2.64
CA LYS A 17 13.06 -14.37 -3.16
C LYS A 17 12.11 -13.32 -2.58
N PRO A 18 12.60 -12.09 -2.32
CA PRO A 18 11.76 -11.03 -1.77
C PRO A 18 10.66 -10.62 -2.75
N SER A 19 9.52 -10.21 -2.19
CA SER A 19 8.38 -9.68 -2.93
C SER A 19 8.62 -8.22 -3.27
N ILE A 20 8.03 -7.70 -4.35
CA ILE A 20 8.16 -6.29 -4.73
C ILE A 20 6.79 -5.62 -4.60
N ALA A 21 6.72 -4.59 -3.75
CA ALA A 21 5.55 -3.76 -3.57
C ALA A 21 5.65 -2.52 -4.46
N ALA A 22 4.62 -2.26 -5.26
CA ALA A 22 4.57 -1.13 -6.17
C ALA A 22 3.28 -0.32 -5.93
N PHE A 23 3.46 0.98 -5.74
CA PHE A 23 2.39 1.94 -5.53
C PHE A 23 2.45 3.00 -6.62
N VAL A 24 1.29 3.47 -7.04
CA VAL A 24 1.14 4.66 -7.88
C VAL A 24 0.11 5.57 -7.25
N GLY A 25 0.41 6.86 -7.16
CA GLY A 25 -0.49 7.85 -6.57
C GLY A 25 -0.69 9.05 -7.48
N SER A 26 -1.94 9.52 -7.62
CA SER A 26 -2.23 10.79 -8.28
C SER A 26 -1.45 11.91 -7.59
N LEU A 27 -0.84 12.84 -8.33
CA LEU A 27 -0.02 13.92 -7.77
C LEU A 27 -0.82 15.12 -7.25
N ASP A 28 -2.01 15.33 -7.81
CA ASP A 28 -2.88 16.45 -7.47
C ASP A 28 -4.36 16.12 -7.74
N TRP A 29 -5.21 17.13 -7.55
CA TRP A 29 -6.66 17.03 -7.68
C TRP A 29 -7.15 16.80 -9.11
N THR A 30 -6.33 17.06 -10.14
CA THR A 30 -6.68 16.82 -11.55
C THR A 30 -6.70 15.33 -11.88
N MET A 31 -5.97 14.53 -11.11
CA MET A 31 -5.83 13.08 -11.33
C MET A 31 -5.24 12.70 -12.70
N LEU A 32 -4.58 13.63 -13.38
CA LEU A 32 -3.97 13.41 -14.70
C LEU A 32 -2.55 12.86 -14.64
N LYS A 33 -1.83 13.12 -13.54
CA LYS A 33 -0.44 12.68 -13.36
C LYS A 33 -0.32 11.79 -12.14
N TYR A 34 0.41 10.70 -12.28
CA TYR A 34 0.70 9.74 -11.22
C TYR A 34 2.20 9.65 -10.98
N THR A 35 2.58 9.37 -9.74
CA THR A 35 3.97 9.15 -9.34
C THR A 35 4.11 7.77 -8.68
N PRO A 36 5.22 7.06 -8.93
CA PRO A 36 5.45 5.74 -8.33
C PRO A 36 6.06 5.85 -6.92
N ALA A 37 5.88 4.80 -6.14
CA ALA A 37 6.69 4.47 -4.97
C ALA A 37 6.85 2.94 -4.95
N VAL A 38 8.09 2.45 -4.89
CA VAL A 38 8.40 1.01 -5.03
C VAL A 38 9.31 0.58 -3.89
N GLY A 39 9.07 -0.61 -3.36
CA GLY A 39 9.89 -1.17 -2.28
C GLY A 39 10.04 -2.68 -2.41
N VAL A 40 11.16 -3.18 -1.91
CA VAL A 40 11.44 -4.62 -1.82
C VAL A 40 11.03 -5.09 -0.43
N GLN A 41 10.00 -5.93 -0.36
CA GLN A 41 9.54 -6.53 0.89
C GLN A 41 10.46 -7.70 1.25
N PRO A 42 11.11 -7.67 2.42
CA PRO A 42 11.92 -8.79 2.87
C PRO A 42 11.04 -10.02 3.08
N LEU A 43 11.65 -11.19 2.96
CA LEU A 43 10.99 -12.45 3.32
C LEU A 43 10.76 -12.43 4.83
N LEU A 44 9.53 -12.73 5.25
CA LEU A 44 9.28 -13.02 6.65
C LEU A 44 9.76 -14.45 6.93
N GLU A 45 10.36 -14.65 8.10
CA GLU A 45 10.69 -15.98 8.56
C GLU A 45 9.40 -16.81 8.72
N PRO A 46 9.46 -18.15 8.59
CA PRO A 46 8.32 -19.01 8.88
C PRO A 46 7.79 -18.73 10.29
N SER A 47 6.49 -18.53 10.44
CA SER A 47 5.90 -18.02 11.68
C SER A 47 5.62 -19.10 12.72
N ASP A 48 5.61 -20.38 12.33
CA ASP A 48 5.11 -21.47 13.15
C ASP A 48 6.18 -22.54 13.38
N GLU A 49 6.13 -23.24 14.53
CA GLU A 49 6.99 -24.40 14.86
C GLU A 49 6.93 -25.51 13.78
N ASP A 50 5.84 -25.54 13.01
CA ASP A 50 5.59 -26.44 11.86
C ASP A 50 6.27 -25.98 10.54
N GLY A 51 6.97 -24.85 10.53
CA GLY A 51 7.67 -24.34 9.34
C GLY A 51 6.74 -23.80 8.23
N ARG A 52 5.50 -23.46 8.56
CA ARG A 52 4.55 -22.88 7.59
C ARG A 52 4.99 -21.46 7.21
N PRO A 53 5.03 -21.11 5.91
CA PRO A 53 5.37 -19.77 5.48
C PRO A 53 4.28 -18.79 5.93
N GLN A 54 4.68 -17.73 6.63
CA GLN A 54 3.79 -16.62 6.94
C GLN A 54 3.28 -16.01 5.62
N SER A 55 1.95 -15.79 5.50
CA SER A 55 1.39 -15.13 4.30
C SER A 55 2.13 -13.83 4.04
N GLN A 56 2.69 -13.73 2.83
CA GLN A 56 3.45 -12.56 2.37
C GLN A 56 2.54 -11.52 1.72
N GLU A 57 1.23 -11.78 1.64
CA GLU A 57 0.29 -10.97 0.88
C GLU A 57 0.05 -9.58 1.47
N PRO A 58 -0.02 -9.38 2.80
CA PRO A 58 -0.06 -8.04 3.37
C PRO A 58 1.24 -7.30 3.05
N ILE A 59 1.11 -6.13 2.42
CA ILE A 59 2.26 -5.30 2.08
C ILE A 59 2.84 -4.68 3.36
N GLN A 60 4.01 -5.16 3.79
CA GLN A 60 4.68 -4.68 5.01
C GLN A 60 5.18 -3.23 4.87
N LEU A 61 5.51 -2.82 3.65
CA LEU A 61 5.99 -1.47 3.33
C LEU A 61 4.85 -0.46 3.10
N PHE A 62 3.59 -0.83 3.31
CA PHE A 62 2.42 -0.03 2.93
C PHE A 62 2.48 1.39 3.50
N ARG A 63 2.77 1.53 4.81
CA ARG A 63 2.88 2.84 5.48
C ARG A 63 3.98 3.69 4.84
N THR A 64 5.14 3.10 4.56
CA THR A 64 6.30 3.78 4.01
C THR A 64 6.01 4.30 2.60
N LEU A 65 5.56 3.42 1.70
CA LEU A 65 5.29 3.77 0.31
C LEU A 65 4.13 4.77 0.20
N LEU A 66 3.07 4.63 1.00
CA LEU A 66 1.99 5.61 1.00
C LEU A 66 2.42 6.97 1.56
N THR A 67 3.28 6.98 2.60
CA THR A 67 3.85 8.24 3.13
C THR A 67 4.63 8.97 2.05
N GLU A 68 5.44 8.26 1.27
CA GLU A 68 6.20 8.84 0.15
C GLU A 68 5.26 9.50 -0.89
N LEU A 69 4.18 8.81 -1.28
CA LEU A 69 3.20 9.38 -2.21
C LEU A 69 2.49 10.62 -1.65
N LEU A 70 2.15 10.61 -0.36
CA LEU A 70 1.51 11.75 0.32
C LEU A 70 2.47 12.95 0.43
N GLU A 71 3.75 12.72 0.66
CA GLU A 71 4.77 13.78 0.63
C GLU A 71 4.90 14.39 -0.76
N LYS A 72 4.91 13.56 -1.82
CA LYS A 72 4.92 14.03 -3.21
C LYS A 72 3.68 14.86 -3.53
N TRP A 73 2.50 14.44 -3.10
CA TRP A 73 1.27 15.23 -3.21
C TRP A 73 1.41 16.60 -2.53
N LYS A 74 1.92 16.64 -1.29
CA LYS A 74 2.09 17.89 -0.52
C LYS A 74 3.06 18.85 -1.20
N LYS A 75 4.13 18.34 -1.82
CA LYS A 75 5.13 19.14 -2.56
C LYS A 75 4.58 19.71 -3.88
N ASN A 76 3.75 18.95 -4.60
CA ASN A 76 3.25 19.35 -5.92
C ASN A 76 2.06 20.32 -5.88
N ASN A 77 1.38 20.45 -4.73
CA ASN A 77 0.25 21.37 -4.60
C ASN A 77 0.69 22.74 -4.05
N LEU A 78 0.47 23.81 -4.82
CA LEU A 78 0.79 25.20 -4.42
C LEU A 78 0.14 25.60 -3.09
N VAL A 79 -1.05 25.06 -2.79
CA VAL A 79 -1.78 25.33 -1.54
C VAL A 79 -1.38 24.37 -0.41
N LYS A 80 -0.44 23.45 -0.64
CA LYS A 80 0.03 22.39 0.27
C LYS A 80 -1.10 21.62 0.97
N LYS A 81 -2.27 21.52 0.34
CA LYS A 81 -3.47 20.91 0.91
C LYS A 81 -3.33 19.39 0.91
N PHE A 82 -3.50 18.80 2.08
CA PHE A 82 -3.58 17.34 2.25
C PHE A 82 -4.84 16.79 1.57
N PRO A 83 -4.81 15.59 0.96
CA PRO A 83 -6.00 15.03 0.34
C PRO A 83 -7.07 14.71 1.38
N LYS A 84 -8.28 15.30 1.24
CA LYS A 84 -9.42 15.02 2.14
C LYS A 84 -10.08 13.66 1.92
N LYS A 85 -9.91 13.09 0.73
CA LYS A 85 -10.44 11.77 0.33
C LYS A 85 -9.34 11.00 -0.41
N MET A 86 -9.21 9.72 -0.09
CA MET A 86 -8.30 8.79 -0.74
C MET A 86 -9.04 7.51 -1.13
N ILE A 87 -8.86 7.07 -2.36
CA ILE A 87 -9.34 5.76 -2.82
C ILE A 87 -8.11 4.92 -3.14
N ILE A 88 -8.02 3.76 -2.52
CA ILE A 88 -6.93 2.80 -2.69
C ILE A 88 -7.48 1.60 -3.44
N PHE A 89 -6.91 1.32 -4.61
CA PHE A 89 -7.16 0.11 -5.40
C PHE A 89 -6.00 -0.87 -5.15
N ARG A 90 -6.28 -1.97 -4.47
CA ARG A 90 -5.33 -3.06 -4.21
C ARG A 90 -5.60 -4.21 -5.19
N ASP A 91 -4.65 -4.48 -6.08
CA ASP A 91 -4.73 -5.57 -7.06
C ASP A 91 -3.99 -6.81 -6.54
N GLY A 92 -4.47 -8.02 -6.81
CA GLY A 92 -3.79 -9.27 -6.46
C GLY A 92 -3.89 -9.64 -4.98
N VAL A 93 -5.12 -9.72 -4.46
CA VAL A 93 -5.42 -10.31 -3.14
C VAL A 93 -6.41 -11.44 -3.36
N SER A 94 -6.09 -12.62 -2.84
CA SER A 94 -6.99 -13.77 -2.88
C SER A 94 -8.14 -13.59 -1.87
N ASP A 95 -9.30 -14.22 -2.13
CA ASP A 95 -10.46 -14.13 -1.22
C ASP A 95 -10.15 -14.62 0.20
N GLY A 96 -9.28 -15.63 0.33
CA GLY A 96 -8.87 -16.20 1.63
C GLY A 96 -7.98 -15.28 2.47
N GLU A 97 -7.32 -14.31 1.84
CA GLU A 97 -6.37 -13.40 2.49
C GLU A 97 -6.93 -11.98 2.68
N PHE A 98 -8.10 -11.70 2.10
CA PHE A 98 -8.72 -10.37 2.07
C PHE A 98 -8.80 -9.72 3.46
N THR A 99 -9.31 -10.44 4.46
CA THR A 99 -9.52 -9.90 5.81
C THR A 99 -8.19 -9.47 6.45
N GLN A 100 -7.18 -10.33 6.40
CA GLN A 100 -5.86 -10.05 6.99
C GLN A 100 -5.17 -8.88 6.28
N VAL A 101 -5.23 -8.86 4.94
CA VAL A 101 -4.68 -7.77 4.12
C VAL A 101 -5.36 -6.46 4.46
N LEU A 102 -6.69 -6.43 4.49
CA LEU A 102 -7.46 -5.23 4.79
C LEU A 102 -7.12 -4.69 6.18
N GLU A 103 -7.12 -5.52 7.23
CA GLU A 103 -6.84 -5.09 8.59
C GLU A 103 -5.43 -4.49 8.73
N SER A 104 -4.42 -5.18 8.18
CA SER A 104 -3.02 -4.76 8.24
C SER A 104 -2.79 -3.47 7.44
N GLU A 105 -3.16 -3.48 6.16
CA GLU A 105 -2.87 -2.38 5.24
C GLU A 105 -3.72 -1.14 5.53
N PHE A 106 -4.98 -1.30 5.91
CA PHE A 106 -5.83 -0.15 6.26
C PHE A 106 -5.36 0.55 7.54
N LYS A 107 -4.88 -0.22 8.54
CA LYS A 107 -4.23 0.34 9.72
C LYS A 107 -2.95 1.10 9.33
N ALA A 108 -2.13 0.52 8.46
CA ALA A 108 -0.92 1.17 7.94
C ALA A 108 -1.25 2.47 7.17
N ALA A 109 -2.34 2.48 6.39
CA ALA A 109 -2.81 3.64 5.65
C ALA A 109 -3.20 4.79 6.59
N LYS A 110 -3.96 4.51 7.65
CA LYS A 110 -4.31 5.49 8.69
C LYS A 110 -3.07 6.05 9.38
N ALA A 111 -2.11 5.19 9.72
CA ALA A 111 -0.86 5.61 10.35
C ALA A 111 0.03 6.48 9.43
N ALA A 112 -0.03 6.29 8.10
CA ALA A 112 0.64 7.17 7.14
C ALA A 112 -0.03 8.55 7.08
N VAL A 113 -1.37 8.59 7.07
CA VAL A 113 -2.14 9.85 7.10
C VAL A 113 -1.86 10.61 8.40
N GLU A 114 -1.93 9.95 9.54
CA GLU A 114 -1.67 10.55 10.85
C GLU A 114 -0.27 11.14 10.94
N LYS A 115 0.75 10.43 10.46
CA LYS A 115 2.15 10.90 10.46
C LYS A 115 2.33 12.26 9.76
N LEU A 116 1.58 12.53 8.70
CA LEU A 116 1.76 13.73 7.87
C LEU A 116 0.72 14.83 8.13
N ALA A 117 -0.49 14.46 8.54
CA ALA A 117 -1.62 15.37 8.75
C ALA A 117 -1.90 15.64 10.25
N GLY A 118 -1.23 14.94 11.16
CA GLY A 118 -1.37 15.11 12.61
C GLY A 118 -2.57 14.40 13.24
N ALA A 119 -3.50 13.87 12.43
CA ALA A 119 -4.61 13.04 12.91
C ALA A 119 -5.07 12.07 11.80
N PRO A 120 -5.54 10.85 12.16
CA PRO A 120 -5.93 9.83 11.18
C PRO A 120 -7.18 10.18 10.38
N ASN A 121 -8.06 11.03 10.92
CA ASN A 121 -9.36 11.38 10.31
C ASN A 121 -9.30 12.55 9.32
N GLN A 122 -8.11 13.08 9.05
CA GLN A 122 -7.90 14.18 8.09
C GLN A 122 -8.17 13.75 6.63
N CYS A 123 -8.16 12.44 6.36
CA CYS A 123 -8.46 11.87 5.06
C CYS A 123 -9.45 10.72 5.20
N LYS A 124 -10.57 10.78 4.48
CA LYS A 124 -11.50 9.66 4.37
C LYS A 124 -10.94 8.64 3.37
N ILE A 125 -10.60 7.44 3.86
CA ILE A 125 -10.00 6.37 3.06
C ILE A 125 -11.09 5.39 2.61
N THR A 126 -11.16 5.10 1.31
CA THR A 126 -11.92 3.99 0.74
C THR A 126 -10.93 2.97 0.22
N TYR A 127 -11.05 1.71 0.64
CA TYR A 127 -10.19 0.62 0.22
C TYR A 127 -10.98 -0.33 -0.68
N LYS A 128 -10.47 -0.61 -1.87
CA LYS A 128 -11.09 -1.45 -2.90
C LYS A 128 -10.09 -2.50 -3.33
N VAL A 129 -10.45 -3.77 -3.16
CA VAL A 129 -9.69 -4.87 -3.75
C VAL A 129 -10.20 -5.10 -5.17
N CYS A 130 -9.25 -5.22 -6.10
CA CYS A 130 -9.48 -5.48 -7.51
C CYS A 130 -9.01 -6.90 -7.80
N VAL A 131 -9.90 -7.72 -8.36
CA VAL A 131 -9.57 -9.06 -8.85
C VAL A 131 -9.79 -9.02 -10.37
N LYS A 132 -8.72 -9.18 -11.14
CA LYS A 132 -8.82 -9.33 -12.60
C LYS A 132 -9.26 -10.76 -12.90
N LYS A 133 -10.39 -10.90 -13.60
CA LYS A 133 -10.79 -12.15 -14.24
C LYS A 133 -10.09 -12.29 -15.58
#